data_AF-A0A366F3P4-F1
#
_entry.id   AF-A0A366F3P4-F1
#
_cell.length_a   1.000
_cell.length_b   1.000
_cell.length_c   1.000
_cell.angle_alpha   90.00
_cell.angle_beta   90.00
_cell.angle_gamma   90.00
#
_symmetry.space_group_name_H-M   'P 1'
#
loop_
_entity.id
_entity.type
_entity.pdbx_description
1 polymer ?
#
loop_
_entity_poly.entity_id
_entity_poly.type
_entity_poly.pdbx_seq_one_letter_code
_entity_poly.pdbx_strand_id
1 'polypeptide(L)'
;MKASSAVDGKARVNASRAKAAGFGAAALVLSSALAFAADDIPDIKGPWTGKSFTIVAGAAPHWPNNAGTFANPGLGEKDLVIAITHQEGRRFWGTTSLSDDHDRSEEPFIGELYGPGNRKVMIAHTVGVIEGEIDGDVLSFCFAQADGRGPTKSSVVSCTEVHRSR
;
A
#
# COMPACT_ATOMS: atom_id res chain seq x y z
N MET A 1 55.75 -59.17 -35.37
CA MET A 1 56.23 -59.87 -34.15
C MET A 1 57.51 -59.18 -33.67
N LYS A 2 57.69 -58.99 -32.35
CA LYS A 2 58.80 -58.29 -31.64
C LYS A 2 58.90 -56.78 -31.99
N ALA A 3 58.70 -55.83 -31.07
CA ALA A 3 59.43 -55.53 -29.81
C ALA A 3 60.87 -55.03 -30.09
N SER A 4 61.46 -54.03 -29.41
CA SER A 4 61.08 -53.22 -28.23
C SER A 4 61.64 -51.77 -28.43
N SER A 5 61.67 -50.79 -27.51
CA SER A 5 61.41 -50.71 -26.07
C SER A 5 61.08 -49.29 -25.58
N ALA A 6 60.94 -49.10 -24.26
CA ALA A 6 60.68 -47.85 -23.54
C ALA A 6 61.96 -47.04 -23.16
N VAL A 7 61.80 -45.72 -22.94
CA VAL A 7 62.19 -44.90 -21.75
C VAL A 7 63.65 -45.04 -21.22
N ASP A 8 64.45 -43.98 -21.02
CA ASP A 8 64.32 -43.03 -19.89
C ASP A 8 65.32 -41.83 -19.93
N GLY A 9 65.03 -40.79 -19.13
CA GLY A 9 66.03 -40.08 -18.33
C GLY A 9 66.91 -38.98 -18.95
N LYS A 10 66.50 -37.70 -18.78
CA LYS A 10 67.09 -36.80 -17.75
C LYS A 10 66.54 -35.36 -17.81
N ALA A 11 66.12 -34.85 -16.66
CA ALA A 11 65.80 -33.45 -16.47
C ALA A 11 67.06 -32.56 -16.44
N ARG A 12 66.96 -31.34 -16.97
CA ARG A 12 67.66 -30.17 -16.44
C ARG A 12 66.79 -28.92 -16.60
N VAL A 13 66.35 -28.39 -15.46
CA VAL A 13 65.71 -27.08 -15.36
C VAL A 13 66.76 -26.01 -15.64
N ASN A 14 66.46 -25.07 -16.54
CA ASN A 14 67.11 -23.76 -16.59
C ASN A 14 66.01 -22.69 -16.64
N ALA A 15 65.82 -22.01 -15.51
CA ALA A 15 64.87 -20.91 -15.41
C ALA A 15 65.52 -19.60 -15.88
N SER A 16 65.12 -19.11 -17.04
CA SER A 16 65.41 -17.74 -17.48
C SER A 16 64.14 -16.87 -17.35
N ARG A 17 64.17 -15.93 -16.41
CA ARG A 17 63.08 -14.97 -16.19
C ARG A 17 63.05 -13.94 -17.32
N ALA A 18 61.89 -13.76 -17.97
CA ALA A 18 61.54 -12.52 -18.66
C ALA A 18 60.07 -12.20 -18.38
N LYS A 19 59.80 -10.98 -17.90
CA LYS A 19 58.44 -10.49 -17.62
C LYS A 19 57.84 -9.95 -18.92
N ALA A 20 56.63 -10.37 -19.28
CA ALA A 20 55.77 -9.64 -20.20
C ALA A 20 54.34 -9.66 -19.63
N ALA A 21 53.91 -8.52 -19.09
CA ALA A 21 52.57 -8.37 -18.53
C ALA A 21 51.56 -8.18 -19.66
N GLY A 22 50.87 -9.25 -20.05
CA GLY A 22 49.69 -9.16 -20.90
C GLY A 22 48.50 -8.66 -20.07
N PHE A 23 48.25 -7.34 -20.09
CA PHE A 23 47.00 -6.79 -19.58
C PHE A 23 45.84 -7.20 -20.50
N GLY A 24 45.25 -8.36 -20.22
CA GLY A 24 43.96 -8.74 -20.77
C GLY A 24 42.89 -7.82 -20.18
N ALA A 25 42.49 -6.80 -20.95
CA ALA A 25 41.39 -5.91 -20.59
C ALA A 25 40.05 -6.66 -20.72
N ALA A 26 39.75 -7.52 -19.75
CA ALA A 26 38.43 -8.09 -19.57
C ALA A 26 37.48 -6.96 -19.16
N ALA A 27 36.73 -6.43 -20.13
CA ALA A 27 35.67 -5.46 -19.88
C ALA A 27 34.54 -6.15 -19.10
N LEU A 28 34.66 -6.13 -17.77
CA LEU A 28 33.57 -6.43 -16.86
C LEU A 28 32.46 -5.41 -17.09
N VAL A 29 31.51 -5.76 -17.95
CA VAL A 29 30.21 -5.09 -18.01
C VAL A 29 29.52 -5.40 -16.70
N LEU A 30 29.75 -4.53 -15.72
CA LEU A 30 28.95 -4.44 -14.51
C LEU A 30 27.56 -3.99 -14.95
N SER A 31 26.75 -4.96 -15.37
CA SER A 31 25.30 -4.82 -15.41
C SER A 31 24.85 -4.58 -13.98
N SER A 32 24.85 -3.30 -13.59
CA SER A 32 24.13 -2.81 -12.43
C SER A 32 22.65 -3.02 -12.71
N ALA A 33 22.21 -4.26 -12.51
CA ALA A 33 20.82 -4.60 -12.37
C ALA A 33 20.32 -3.81 -11.16
N LEU A 34 19.80 -2.61 -11.44
CA LEU A 34 18.79 -1.99 -10.61
C LEU A 34 17.62 -2.96 -10.62
N ALA A 35 17.68 -3.92 -9.72
CA ALA A 35 16.51 -4.60 -9.24
C ALA A 35 15.67 -3.51 -8.57
N PHE A 36 14.85 -2.84 -9.39
CA PHE A 36 13.60 -2.29 -8.90
C PHE A 36 12.96 -3.46 -8.16
N ALA A 37 12.90 -3.36 -6.84
CA ALA A 37 12.03 -4.25 -6.08
C ALA A 37 10.68 -4.19 -6.79
N ALA A 38 10.14 -5.37 -7.15
CA ALA A 38 8.78 -5.41 -7.62
C ALA A 38 7.96 -4.69 -6.53
N ASP A 39 7.20 -3.67 -6.93
CA ASP A 39 6.45 -2.87 -5.98
C ASP A 39 5.43 -3.84 -5.38
N ASP A 40 5.70 -4.34 -4.17
CA ASP A 40 4.90 -5.36 -3.52
C ASP A 40 3.55 -4.70 -3.21
N ILE A 41 2.58 -4.96 -4.09
CA ILE A 41 1.23 -4.45 -4.01
C ILE A 41 0.42 -5.48 -3.22
N PRO A 42 0.03 -5.18 -1.97
CA PRO A 42 -0.79 -6.10 -1.19
C PRO A 42 -2.16 -6.27 -1.85
N ASP A 43 -2.71 -7.49 -1.85
CA ASP A 43 -4.13 -7.69 -2.12
C ASP A 43 -4.93 -7.18 -0.91
N ILE A 44 -5.71 -6.13 -1.12
CA ILE A 44 -6.53 -5.47 -0.08
C ILE A 44 -8.03 -5.69 -0.27
N LYS A 45 -8.44 -6.51 -1.25
CA LYS A 45 -9.87 -6.81 -1.48
C LYS A 45 -10.51 -7.48 -0.28
N GLY A 46 -11.83 -7.36 -0.22
CA GLY A 46 -12.68 -7.92 0.83
C GLY A 46 -13.25 -6.85 1.77
N PRO A 47 -14.02 -7.28 2.77
CA PRO A 47 -14.57 -6.41 3.79
C PRO A 47 -13.52 -6.05 4.84
N TRP A 48 -13.48 -4.78 5.21
CA TRP A 48 -12.78 -4.26 6.38
C TRP A 48 -13.81 -3.67 7.34
N THR A 49 -13.88 -4.20 8.56
CA THR A 49 -14.97 -3.95 9.52
C THR A 49 -14.45 -3.32 10.80
N GLY A 50 -15.19 -2.35 11.34
CA GLY A 50 -14.89 -1.71 12.62
C GLY A 50 -16.01 -0.76 13.07
N LYS A 51 -15.69 0.22 13.91
CA LYS A 51 -16.61 1.29 14.32
C LYS A 51 -16.04 2.65 13.92
N SER A 52 -16.91 3.57 13.53
CA SER A 52 -16.58 4.98 13.31
C SER A 52 -16.75 5.78 14.61
N PHE A 53 -15.89 6.78 14.82
CA PHE A 53 -15.95 7.71 15.95
C PHE A 53 -15.82 9.12 15.39
N THR A 54 -16.97 9.79 15.23
CA THR A 54 -17.10 10.90 14.29
C THR A 54 -17.51 12.19 14.97
N ILE A 55 -16.87 13.29 14.54
CA ILE A 55 -17.18 14.67 14.92
C ILE A 55 -17.85 15.36 13.73
N VAL A 56 -19.00 16.00 13.97
CA VAL A 56 -19.85 16.62 12.94
C VAL A 56 -20.15 18.07 13.28
N ALA A 57 -19.90 18.97 12.32
CA ALA A 57 -20.42 20.33 12.29
C ALA A 57 -21.29 20.52 11.03
N GLY A 58 -22.47 21.12 11.16
CA GLY A 58 -23.46 21.21 10.08
C GLY A 58 -24.32 19.93 9.94
N ALA A 59 -25.08 19.84 8.85
CA ALA A 59 -26.04 18.76 8.58
C ALA A 59 -25.46 17.74 7.58
N ALA A 60 -24.68 16.78 8.08
CA ALA A 60 -24.07 15.75 7.24
C ALA A 60 -25.06 14.61 6.94
N PRO A 61 -25.27 14.20 5.66
CA PRO A 61 -26.27 13.19 5.29
C PRO A 61 -26.10 11.81 5.95
N HIS A 62 -24.86 11.38 6.19
CA HIS A 62 -24.56 10.11 6.88
C HIS A 62 -24.79 10.18 8.41
N TRP A 63 -25.07 11.37 8.94
CA TRP A 63 -25.19 11.67 10.37
C TRP A 63 -26.43 12.54 10.67
N PRO A 64 -27.64 12.12 10.25
CA PRO A 64 -28.83 12.96 10.26
C PRO A 64 -29.24 13.42 11.67
N ASN A 65 -28.88 12.66 12.71
CA ASN A 65 -29.23 12.91 14.10
C ASN A 65 -28.09 13.56 14.91
N ASN A 66 -26.91 13.80 14.31
CA ASN A 66 -25.70 14.26 15.00
C ASN A 66 -25.24 15.63 14.48
N ALA A 67 -26.17 16.46 13.96
CA ALA A 67 -25.83 17.80 13.49
C ALA A 67 -25.36 18.70 14.65
N GLY A 68 -24.25 19.41 14.44
CA GLY A 68 -23.64 20.29 15.45
C GLY A 68 -23.01 21.55 14.86
N THR A 69 -22.13 22.19 15.63
CA THR A 69 -21.40 23.41 15.24
C THR A 69 -19.91 23.28 15.54
N PHE A 70 -19.05 24.12 14.96
CA PHE A 70 -17.61 24.09 15.31
C PHE A 70 -17.31 24.41 16.80
N ALA A 71 -18.20 25.11 17.50
CA ALA A 71 -18.05 25.43 18.93
C ALA A 71 -18.65 24.36 19.86
N ASN A 72 -19.60 23.58 19.36
CA ASN A 72 -20.25 22.46 20.04
C ASN A 72 -20.63 21.43 18.97
N PRO A 73 -19.71 20.54 18.56
CA PRO A 73 -19.95 19.60 17.49
C PRO A 73 -20.84 18.45 17.96
N GLY A 74 -21.55 17.84 17.02
CA GLY A 74 -22.20 16.57 17.28
C GLY A 74 -21.16 15.45 17.28
N LEU A 75 -21.35 14.48 18.15
CA LEU A 75 -20.56 13.25 18.20
C LEU A 75 -21.45 12.10 17.74
N GLY A 76 -20.89 11.17 16.98
CA GLY A 76 -21.62 10.03 16.43
C GLY A 76 -20.75 8.80 16.27
N GLU A 77 -21.34 7.64 16.55
CA GLU A 77 -20.74 6.32 16.37
C GLU A 77 -21.67 5.47 15.52
N LYS A 78 -21.12 4.78 14.52
CA LYS A 78 -21.81 3.82 13.66
C LYS A 78 -20.86 2.66 13.35
N ASP A 79 -21.41 1.46 13.18
CA ASP A 79 -20.68 0.34 12.59
C ASP A 79 -20.26 0.71 11.17
N LEU A 80 -19.02 0.35 10.83
CA LEU A 80 -18.35 0.72 9.61
C LEU A 80 -17.91 -0.53 8.86
N VAL A 81 -18.22 -0.58 7.56
CA VAL A 81 -17.62 -1.53 6.63
C VAL A 81 -17.05 -0.79 5.43
N ILE A 82 -15.79 -1.04 5.10
CA ILE A 82 -15.16 -0.64 3.83
C ILE A 82 -15.02 -1.91 3.00
N ALA A 83 -15.89 -2.08 1.99
CA ALA A 83 -15.91 -3.25 1.13
C ALA A 83 -15.12 -2.98 -0.15
N ILE A 84 -13.86 -3.44 -0.20
CA ILE A 84 -13.00 -3.30 -1.38
C ILE A 84 -13.37 -4.40 -2.38
N THR A 85 -14.22 -4.05 -3.33
CA THR A 85 -14.80 -5.00 -4.30
C THR A 85 -13.83 -5.40 -5.41
N HIS A 86 -12.95 -4.48 -5.81
CA HIS A 86 -12.05 -4.64 -6.97
C HIS A 86 -10.73 -3.93 -6.72
N GLN A 87 -9.66 -4.45 -7.32
CA GLN A 87 -8.31 -3.89 -7.28
C GLN A 87 -7.56 -4.21 -8.59
N GLU A 88 -6.91 -3.19 -9.17
CA GLU A 88 -6.10 -3.28 -10.39
C GLU A 88 -4.70 -2.67 -10.12
N GLY A 89 -3.82 -3.50 -9.56
CA GLY A 89 -2.54 -3.04 -9.02
C GLY A 89 -2.76 -2.15 -7.80
N ARG A 90 -2.23 -0.93 -7.82
CA ARG A 90 -2.38 0.05 -6.74
C ARG A 90 -3.77 0.70 -6.69
N ARG A 91 -4.55 0.67 -7.77
CA ARG A 91 -5.89 1.30 -7.86
C ARG A 91 -6.95 0.33 -7.36
N PHE A 92 -7.94 0.81 -6.61
CA PHE A 92 -9.02 -0.02 -6.09
C PHE A 92 -10.33 0.78 -5.94
N TRP A 93 -11.47 0.08 -5.83
CA TRP A 93 -12.78 0.71 -5.65
C TRP A 93 -13.78 -0.21 -4.94
N GLY A 94 -14.80 0.40 -4.36
CA GLY A 94 -15.73 -0.30 -3.49
C GLY A 94 -16.82 0.59 -2.92
N THR A 95 -17.41 0.13 -1.82
CA THR A 95 -18.43 0.87 -1.07
C THR A 95 -18.06 0.94 0.41
N THR A 96 -18.34 2.09 1.01
CA THR A 96 -18.28 2.27 2.46
C THR A 96 -19.70 2.33 2.99
N SER A 97 -20.02 1.54 4.01
CA SER A 97 -21.32 1.56 4.69
C SER A 97 -21.17 1.99 6.15
N LEU A 98 -22.06 2.87 6.60
CA LEU A 98 -22.22 3.29 7.99
C LEU A 98 -23.62 2.91 8.47
N SER A 99 -23.73 2.15 9.57
CA SER A 99 -25.02 1.70 10.13
C SER A 99 -25.09 1.71 11.66
N ASP A 100 -26.30 1.87 12.18
CA ASP A 100 -26.69 1.65 13.58
C ASP A 100 -28.07 0.94 13.65
N ASP A 101 -28.68 0.89 14.83
CA ASP A 101 -30.01 0.26 15.05
C ASP A 101 -31.19 1.00 14.35
N HIS A 102 -30.94 2.15 13.73
CA HIS A 102 -31.98 3.05 13.21
C HIS A 102 -31.77 3.45 11.75
N ASP A 103 -30.53 3.53 11.28
CA ASP A 103 -30.16 4.07 9.98
C ASP A 103 -29.00 3.27 9.33
N ARG A 104 -29.00 3.19 8.00
CA ARG A 104 -27.92 2.63 7.19
C ARG A 104 -27.73 3.51 5.95
N SER A 105 -26.50 3.95 5.76
CA SER A 105 -26.09 4.73 4.59
C SER A 105 -24.89 4.08 3.91
N GLU A 106 -24.80 4.21 2.59
CA GLU A 106 -23.72 3.67 1.78
C GLU A 106 -23.22 4.71 0.78
N GLU A 107 -21.93 4.67 0.49
CA GLU A 107 -21.29 5.58 -0.46
C GLU A 107 -20.24 4.82 -1.31
N PRO A 108 -20.22 4.98 -2.64
CA PRO A 108 -19.15 4.44 -3.47
C PRO A 108 -17.86 5.24 -3.30
N PHE A 109 -16.72 4.57 -3.45
CA PHE A 109 -15.40 5.21 -3.42
C PHE A 109 -14.45 4.68 -4.49
N ILE A 110 -13.44 5.48 -4.81
CA ILE A 110 -12.22 5.06 -5.52
C ILE A 110 -11.00 5.34 -4.65
N GLY A 111 -9.94 4.54 -4.77
CA GLY A 111 -8.72 4.73 -3.99
C GLY A 111 -7.47 4.26 -4.69
N GLU A 112 -6.33 4.71 -4.15
CA GLU A 112 -5.00 4.28 -4.59
C GLU A 112 -4.10 3.99 -3.38
N LEU A 113 -3.36 2.88 -3.48
CA LEU A 113 -2.24 2.57 -2.61
C LEU A 113 -1.03 3.44 -2.98
N TYR A 114 -0.27 3.92 -2.00
CA TYR A 114 0.94 4.71 -2.23
C TYR A 114 1.98 4.56 -1.10
N GLY A 115 3.11 5.24 -1.27
CA GLY A 115 4.23 5.21 -0.33
C GLY A 115 5.05 3.91 -0.41
N PRO A 116 6.08 3.77 0.44
CA PRO A 116 6.93 2.57 0.47
C PRO A 116 6.11 1.30 0.74
N GLY A 117 6.28 0.28 -0.11
CA GLY A 117 5.57 -0.99 0.02
C GLY A 117 4.05 -0.92 -0.17
N ASN A 118 3.53 0.15 -0.80
CA ASN A 118 2.10 0.31 -1.11
C ASN A 118 1.18 0.22 0.12
N ARG A 119 1.69 0.63 1.29
CA ARG A 119 0.99 0.51 2.57
C ARG A 119 0.05 1.67 2.90
N LYS A 120 0.29 2.86 2.32
CA LYS A 120 -0.60 4.01 2.56
C LYS A 120 -1.78 3.97 1.60
N VAL A 121 -2.93 4.45 2.06
CA VAL A 121 -4.16 4.52 1.27
C VAL A 121 -4.63 5.96 1.15
N MET A 122 -5.03 6.35 -0.06
CA MET A 122 -5.81 7.56 -0.30
C MET A 122 -7.10 7.14 -0.98
N ILE A 123 -8.25 7.49 -0.41
CA ILE A 123 -9.57 7.13 -0.93
C ILE A 123 -10.39 8.40 -1.10
N ALA A 124 -10.98 8.59 -2.28
CA ALA A 124 -11.92 9.65 -2.58
C ALA A 124 -13.36 9.11 -2.51
N HIS A 125 -14.16 9.74 -1.66
CA HIS A 125 -15.61 9.61 -1.58
C HIS A 125 -16.27 10.74 -2.41
N THR A 126 -17.59 10.76 -2.51
CA THR A 126 -18.31 11.87 -3.18
C THR A 126 -18.36 13.13 -2.31
N VAL A 127 -18.26 13.01 -0.98
CA VAL A 127 -18.30 14.14 -0.03
C VAL A 127 -16.99 14.39 0.73
N GLY A 128 -15.99 13.52 0.63
CA GLY A 128 -14.76 13.64 1.42
C GLY A 128 -13.62 12.72 0.97
N VAL A 129 -12.60 12.61 1.80
CA VAL A 129 -11.43 11.75 1.57
C VAL A 129 -11.07 10.93 2.81
N ILE A 130 -10.47 9.76 2.61
CA ILE A 130 -9.75 9.00 3.64
C ILE A 130 -8.26 9.02 3.31
N GLU A 131 -7.43 9.34 4.29
CA GLU A 131 -5.99 9.05 4.28
C GLU A 131 -5.66 8.08 5.42
N GLY A 132 -4.86 7.05 5.15
CA GLY A 132 -4.54 6.02 6.15
C GLY A 132 -3.37 5.10 5.77
N GLU A 133 -3.16 4.07 6.58
CA GLU A 133 -2.10 3.07 6.42
C GLU A 133 -2.60 1.67 6.79
N ILE A 134 -2.10 0.67 6.07
CA ILE A 134 -2.39 -0.75 6.29
C ILE A 134 -1.21 -1.41 7.01
N ASP A 135 -1.50 -2.14 8.09
CA ASP A 135 -0.58 -3.05 8.78
C ASP A 135 -1.19 -4.45 8.89
N GLY A 136 -0.82 -5.32 7.94
CA GLY A 136 -1.38 -6.67 7.81
C GLY A 136 -2.90 -6.66 7.57
N ASP A 137 -3.65 -7.04 8.60
CA ASP A 137 -5.12 -7.07 8.61
C ASP A 137 -5.75 -5.84 9.30
N VAL A 138 -4.98 -4.81 9.64
CA VAL A 138 -5.47 -3.54 10.19
C VAL A 138 -5.33 -2.43 9.15
N LEU A 139 -6.38 -1.63 8.97
CA LEU A 139 -6.34 -0.36 8.24
C LEU A 139 -6.68 0.76 9.23
N SER A 140 -5.68 1.58 9.56
CA SER A 140 -5.81 2.75 10.45
C SER A 140 -5.90 4.01 9.60
N PHE A 141 -6.92 4.84 9.79
CA PHE A 141 -7.18 5.95 8.87
C PHE A 141 -7.92 7.13 9.51
N CYS A 142 -7.88 8.29 8.84
CA CYS A 142 -8.75 9.43 9.09
C CYS A 142 -9.57 9.80 7.86
N PHE A 143 -10.89 9.94 8.03
CA PHE A 143 -11.81 10.55 7.07
C PHE A 143 -11.91 12.06 7.33
N ALA A 144 -11.96 12.85 6.26
CA ALA A 144 -12.25 14.27 6.30
C ALA A 144 -13.20 14.69 5.17
N GLN A 145 -14.31 15.32 5.54
CA GLN A 145 -15.19 16.11 4.67
C GLN A 145 -15.10 17.58 5.09
N ALA A 146 -14.80 18.46 4.14
CA ALA A 146 -14.64 19.90 4.34
C ALA A 146 -15.72 20.72 3.60
N ASP A 147 -16.92 20.17 3.42
CA ASP A 147 -18.01 20.76 2.64
C ASP A 147 -18.83 21.84 3.40
N GLY A 148 -18.16 22.67 4.21
CA GLY A 148 -18.80 23.76 4.97
C GLY A 148 -19.42 24.87 4.09
N ARG A 149 -19.34 24.75 2.76
CA ARG A 149 -19.90 25.69 1.77
C ARG A 149 -20.77 25.04 0.69
N GLY A 150 -20.76 23.73 0.52
CA GLY A 150 -21.64 23.04 -0.42
C GLY A 150 -23.05 22.82 0.11
N PRO A 151 -23.86 21.97 -0.55
CA PRO A 151 -25.30 21.83 -0.26
C PRO A 151 -25.60 21.42 1.18
N THR A 152 -24.73 20.61 1.79
CA THR A 152 -24.88 20.10 3.16
C THR A 152 -24.40 21.07 4.23
N LYS A 153 -23.55 22.04 3.84
CA LYS A 153 -22.84 22.97 4.74
C LYS A 153 -22.21 22.25 5.93
N SER A 154 -21.63 21.08 5.70
CA SER A 154 -21.17 20.19 6.78
C SER A 154 -19.69 19.86 6.67
N SER A 155 -19.07 19.70 7.84
CA SER A 155 -17.70 19.26 8.01
C SER A 155 -17.68 18.09 8.99
N VAL A 156 -17.01 17.03 8.59
CA VAL A 156 -17.02 15.74 9.28
C VAL A 156 -15.59 15.23 9.36
N VAL A 157 -15.18 14.78 10.55
CA VAL A 157 -13.87 14.15 10.77
C VAL A 157 -14.07 12.91 11.63
N SER A 158 -13.45 11.80 11.24
CA SER A 158 -13.42 10.54 12.00
C SER A 158 -12.05 9.91 11.82
N CYS A 159 -11.38 9.51 12.91
CA CYS A 159 -10.17 8.69 12.83
C CYS A 159 -10.43 7.37 13.56
N THR A 160 -10.18 6.25 12.90
CA THR A 160 -10.49 4.92 13.45
C THR A 160 -9.65 3.83 12.78
N GLU A 161 -9.82 2.61 13.26
CA GLU A 161 -9.23 1.40 12.69
C GLU A 161 -10.35 0.45 12.24
N VAL A 162 -10.11 -0.25 11.12
CA VAL A 162 -10.94 -1.35 10.65
C VAL A 162 -10.08 -2.58 10.41
N HIS A 163 -10.64 -3.75 10.72
CA HIS A 163 -9.96 -5.03 10.58
C HIS A 163 -10.49 -5.79 9.35
N ARG A 164 -9.61 -6.39 8.57
CA ARG A 164 -10.00 -7.27 7.47
C ARG A 164 -10.78 -8.47 8.02
N SER A 165 -12.03 -8.66 7.60
CA SER A 165 -12.76 -9.88 7.92
C SER A 165 -12.25 -11.01 7.01
N ARG A 166 -11.88 -12.15 7.61
CA ARG A 166 -11.42 -13.35 6.92
C ARG A 166 -12.55 -14.36 6.72
#